data_AF-A0A536D4B6-F1
#
_entry.id   AF-A0A536D4B6-F1
#
_cell.length_a   1.000
_cell.length_b   1.000
_cell.length_c   1.000
_cell.angle_alpha   90.00
_cell.angle_beta   90.00
_cell.angle_gamma   90.00
#
_symmetry.space_group_name_H-M   'P 1'
#
loop_
_entity.id
_entity.type
_entity.pdbx_description
1 polymer ?
#
loop_
_entity_poly.entity_id
_entity_poly.type
_entity_poly.pdbx_seq_one_letter_code
_entity_poly.pdbx_strand_id
1 'polypeptide(L)'
;MSDVYQRFREICLSLPETSEIFVDAWGHPTFRVGAKLKMFASCSSPDAERSGLGMKVELAHQQALVHTDSRFTVAAYVGKHG
;
A
#
# COMPACT_ATOMS: atom_id res chain seq x y z
N MET A 1 -16.30 -7.36 -3.25
CA MET A 1 -14.82 -7.27 -3.18
C MET A 1 -14.29 -6.97 -4.58
N SER A 2 -13.56 -5.87 -4.75
CA SER A 2 -12.90 -5.52 -6.02
C SER A 2 -11.87 -6.57 -6.45
N ASP A 3 -11.85 -6.92 -7.74
CA ASP A 3 -10.85 -7.81 -8.35
C ASP A 3 -9.42 -7.28 -8.15
N VAL A 4 -9.24 -5.96 -8.15
CA VAL A 4 -7.95 -5.31 -7.90
C VAL A 4 -7.47 -5.59 -6.48
N TYR A 5 -8.36 -5.50 -5.49
CA TYR A 5 -8.02 -5.77 -4.10
C TYR A 5 -7.61 -7.24 -3.91
N GLN A 6 -8.37 -8.19 -4.48
CA GLN A 6 -8.04 -9.61 -4.34
C GLN A 6 -6.68 -9.95 -4.96
N ARG A 7 -6.43 -9.49 -6.19
CA ARG A 7 -5.15 -9.72 -6.86
C ARG A 7 -3.98 -9.09 -6.10
N PHE A 8 -4.16 -7.87 -5.59
CA PHE A 8 -3.13 -7.20 -4.82
C PHE A 8 -2.83 -7.93 -3.50
N ARG A 9 -3.89 -8.35 -2.80
CA ARG A 9 -3.82 -9.15 -1.58
C ARG A 9 -3.05 -10.45 -1.81
N GLU A 10 -3.35 -11.19 -2.88
CA GLU A 10 -2.64 -12.43 -3.23
C GLU A 10 -1.15 -12.18 -3.47
N ILE A 11 -0.79 -11.13 -4.21
CA ILE A 11 0.61 -10.76 -4.43
C ILE A 11 1.30 -10.45 -3.09
N CYS A 12 0.71 -9.62 -2.24
CA CYS A 12 1.32 -9.27 -0.96
C CYS A 12 1.47 -10.49 -0.04
N LEU A 13 0.43 -11.33 0.07
CA LEU A 13 0.47 -12.53 0.92
C LEU A 13 1.36 -13.64 0.37
N SER A 14 1.77 -13.58 -0.90
CA SER A 14 2.79 -14.49 -1.45
C SER A 14 4.21 -14.18 -0.95
N LEU A 15 4.45 -12.98 -0.40
CA LEU A 15 5.75 -12.59 0.12
C LEU A 15 6.00 -13.21 1.51
N PRO A 16 7.24 -13.63 1.82
CA PRO A 16 7.57 -14.22 3.12
C PRO A 16 7.18 -13.33 4.30
N GLU A 17 6.72 -13.95 5.38
CA GLU A 17 6.42 -13.28 6.65
C GLU A 17 5.44 -12.09 6.53
N THR A 18 4.55 -12.11 5.55
CA THR A 18 3.56 -11.05 5.33
C THR A 18 2.24 -11.34 6.03
N SER A 19 1.67 -10.30 6.63
CA SER A 19 0.33 -10.32 7.21
C SER A 19 -0.49 -9.14 6.70
N GLU A 20 -1.76 -9.40 6.42
CA GLU A 20 -2.77 -8.37 6.21
C GLU A 20 -3.34 -7.94 7.57
N ILE A 21 -3.34 -6.63 7.82
CA ILE A 21 -3.82 -6.02 9.07
C ILE A 21 -4.79 -4.90 8.72
N PHE A 22 -5.99 -5.01 9.25
CA PHE A 22 -7.00 -3.95 9.23
C PHE A 22 -7.00 -3.20 10.56
N VAL A 23 -6.90 -1.87 10.50
CA VAL A 23 -7.03 -1.00 11.67
C VAL A 23 -8.29 -0.17 11.46
N ASP A 24 -9.31 -0.35 12.31
CA ASP A 24 -10.63 0.27 12.13
C ASP A 24 -10.55 1.79 11.98
N ALA A 25 -9.68 2.45 12.75
CA ALA A 25 -9.47 3.90 12.68
C ALA A 25 -8.91 4.40 11.34
N TRP A 26 -8.34 3.52 10.51
CA TRP A 26 -7.81 3.87 9.18
C TRP A 26 -8.75 3.47 8.05
N GLY A 27 -9.67 2.53 8.29
CA GLY A 27 -10.72 2.13 7.35
C GLY A 27 -10.23 1.40 6.09
N HIS A 28 -8.97 0.95 6.06
CA HIS A 28 -8.39 0.25 4.92
C HIS A 28 -7.30 -0.76 5.34
N PRO A 29 -7.11 -1.85 4.56
CA PRO A 29 -6.13 -2.87 4.87
C PRO A 29 -4.69 -2.39 4.63
N THR A 30 -3.79 -2.87 5.49
CA THR A 30 -2.35 -2.65 5.39
C THR A 30 -1.62 -3.98 5.38
N PHE A 31 -0.54 -4.07 4.59
CA PHE A 31 0.29 -5.27 4.49
C PHE A 31 1.63 -5.00 5.18
N ARG A 32 1.97 -5.91 6.09
CA ARG A 32 3.09 -5.73 7.02
C ARG A 32 3.96 -6.97 7.04
N VAL A 33 5.27 -6.77 7.23
CA VAL A 33 6.28 -7.84 7.17
C VAL A 33 7.01 -8.02 8.50
N GLY A 34 7.31 -9.29 8.80
CA GLY A 34 8.18 -9.73 9.89
C GLY A 34 7.58 -9.51 11.29
N ALA A 35 8.32 -9.95 12.32
CA ALA A 35 7.88 -9.92 13.71
C ALA A 35 7.53 -8.51 14.24
N LYS A 36 8.13 -7.45 13.67
CA LYS A 36 7.85 -6.05 14.05
C LYS A 36 6.70 -5.41 13.26
N LEU A 37 6.02 -6.19 12.41
CA LEU A 37 4.87 -5.76 11.60
C LEU A 37 5.14 -4.41 10.89
N LYS A 38 6.26 -4.33 10.16
CA LYS A 38 6.60 -3.12 9.42
C LYS A 38 5.71 -3.04 8.18
N MET A 39 4.92 -1.97 8.07
CA MET A 39 4.10 -1.72 6.89
C MET A 39 4.99 -1.49 5.67
N PHE A 40 4.64 -2.13 4.55
CA PHE A 40 5.28 -1.92 3.24
C PHE A 40 4.28 -1.61 2.13
N ALA A 41 3.00 -1.96 2.31
CA ALA A 41 1.95 -1.64 1.36
C ALA A 41 0.58 -1.40 2.04
N SER A 42 -0.32 -0.75 1.32
CA SER A 42 -1.72 -0.55 1.68
C SER A 42 -2.59 -0.59 0.41
N CYS A 43 -3.87 -0.84 0.57
CA CYS A 43 -4.85 -0.76 -0.51
C CYS A 43 -6.09 -0.05 0.02
N SER A 44 -6.83 0.65 -0.84
CA SER A 44 -8.18 1.12 -0.54
C SER A 44 -9.06 -0.03 -0.02
N SER A 45 -10.12 0.31 0.71
CA SER A 45 -11.07 -0.69 1.17
C SER A 45 -11.65 -1.48 -0.03
N PRO A 46 -12.07 -2.74 0.18
CA PRO A 46 -12.62 -3.57 -0.89
C PRO A 46 -13.88 -2.99 -1.56
N ASP A 47 -14.54 -2.05 -0.88
CA ASP A 47 -15.79 -1.39 -1.27
C ASP A 47 -15.58 0.06 -1.72
N ALA A 48 -14.34 0.53 -1.83
CA ALA A 48 -14.03 1.88 -2.31
C ALA A 48 -14.39 2.04 -3.80
N GLU A 49 -15.02 3.17 -4.16
CA GLU A 49 -15.39 3.49 -5.55
C GLU A 49 -14.18 3.53 -6.50
N ARG A 50 -13.01 3.91 -5.99
CA ARG A 50 -11.75 3.89 -6.72
C ARG A 50 -10.73 3.04 -5.98
N SER A 51 -10.13 2.11 -6.69
CA SER A 51 -9.02 1.32 -6.16
C SER A 51 -7.74 2.15 -6.14
N GLY A 52 -7.14 2.30 -4.96
CA GLY A 52 -5.86 2.96 -4.75
C GLY A 52 -4.89 2.02 -4.05
N LEU A 53 -3.63 2.02 -4.46
CA LEU A 53 -2.57 1.21 -3.87
C LEU A 53 -1.50 2.13 -3.30
N GLY A 54 -1.01 1.81 -2.10
CA GLY A 54 0.15 2.44 -1.48
C GLY A 54 1.27 1.43 -1.34
N MET A 55 2.50 1.83 -1.63
CA MET A 55 3.68 1.01 -1.42
C MET A 55 4.90 1.87 -1.13
N LYS A 56 5.83 1.31 -0.38
CA LYS A 56 7.14 1.93 -0.18
C LYS A 56 7.96 1.86 -1.46
N VAL A 57 8.62 2.97 -1.77
CA VAL A 57 9.59 3.07 -2.86
C VAL A 57 10.76 3.93 -2.37
N GLU A 58 11.92 3.81 -3.00
CA GLU A 58 13.02 4.73 -2.73
C GLU A 58 12.65 6.16 -3.14
N LEU A 59 13.18 7.14 -2.41
CA LEU A 59 12.83 8.55 -2.60
C LEU A 59 13.03 9.04 -4.04
N ALA A 60 14.12 8.62 -4.70
CA ALA A 60 14.39 8.98 -6.10
C ALA A 60 13.31 8.42 -7.05
N HIS A 61 12.86 7.18 -6.82
CA HIS A 61 11.77 6.58 -7.60
C HIS A 61 10.42 7.24 -7.33
N GLN A 62 10.13 7.60 -6.07
CA GLN A 62 8.92 8.37 -5.73
C GLN A 62 8.87 9.68 -6.51
N GLN A 63 9.97 10.45 -6.46
CA GLN A 63 10.07 11.74 -7.13
C GLN A 63 9.93 11.62 -8.65
N ALA A 64 10.54 10.60 -9.25
CA ALA A 64 10.41 10.31 -10.67
C ALA A 64 8.96 9.99 -11.04
N LEU A 65 8.31 9.05 -10.34
CA LEU A 65 6.94 8.63 -10.62
C LEU A 65 5.95 9.79 -10.56
N VAL A 66 6.02 10.59 -9.49
CA VAL A 66 5.13 11.75 -9.29
C VAL A 66 5.34 12.83 -10.35
N HIS A 67 6.57 13.00 -10.86
CA HIS A 67 6.84 13.96 -11.94
C HIS A 67 6.40 13.47 -13.32
N THR A 68 6.44 12.16 -13.56
CA THR A 68 6.21 11.60 -14.91
C THR A 68 4.78 11.14 -15.15
N ASP A 69 4.00 10.83 -14.10
CA ASP A 69 2.68 10.23 -14.26
C ASP A 69 1.71 10.72 -13.18
N SER A 70 0.64 11.39 -13.64
CA SER A 70 -0.36 12.04 -12.77
C SER A 70 -1.24 11.06 -11.98
N ARG A 71 -1.11 9.75 -12.22
CA ARG A 71 -1.77 8.71 -11.42
C ARG A 71 -1.07 8.47 -10.09
N PHE A 72 0.18 8.92 -9.94
CA PHE A 72 0.95 8.76 -8.71
C PHE A 72 0.92 10.03 -7.86
N THR A 73 0.72 9.85 -6.56
CA THR A 73 0.76 10.93 -5.58
C THR A 73 1.55 10.49 -4.36
N VAL A 74 2.09 11.46 -3.61
CA VAL A 74 2.74 11.17 -2.32
C VAL A 74 1.65 10.93 -1.29
N ALA A 75 1.66 9.77 -0.65
CA ALA A 75 0.70 9.44 0.38
C ALA A 75 0.84 10.37 1.61
N ALA A 76 -0.28 10.72 2.23
CA ALA A 76 -0.28 11.53 3.43
C ALA A 76 0.47 10.81 4.57
N TYR A 77 1.20 11.58 5.38
CA TYR A 77 1.94 11.07 6.55
C TYR A 77 3.05 10.06 6.24
N VAL A 78 3.58 10.05 5.00
CA VAL A 78 4.81 9.34 4.65
C VAL A 78 6.01 9.96 5.37
N GLY A 79 6.84 9.10 5.97
CA GLY A 79 8.05 9.52 6.68
C GLY A 79 9.17 9.96 5.72
N LYS A 80 10.24 10.54 6.29
CA LYS A 80 11.40 11.10 5.56
C LYS A 80 12.19 10.14 4.64
N HIS A 81 11.81 8.86 4.58
CA HIS A 81 12.57 7.82 3.89
C HIS A 81 11.88 7.29 2.61
N GLY A 82 10.69 7.80 2.29
CA GLY A 82 9.84 7.22 1.24
C GLY A 82 8.77 6.29 1.80
#